data_AF-A0A5W4BI35-F1
#
_entry.id   AF-A0A5W4BI35-F1
#
_cell.length_a   1.000
_cell.length_b   1.000
_cell.length_c   1.000
_cell.angle_alpha   90.00
_cell.angle_beta   90.00
_cell.angle_gamma   90.00
#
_symmetry.space_group_name_H-M   'P 1'
#
loop_
_entity.id
_entity.type
_entity.pdbx_description
1 polymer ?
#
loop_
_entity_poly.entity_id
_entity_poly.type
_entity_poly.pdbx_seq_one_letter_code
_entity_poly.pdbx_strand_id
1 'polypeptide(L)'
;MAIDSLKSWEAVDEYFSMYGHCDVDYVNEGTSEKIIRLLVDKWGQLNELSVLVKRKATIEGYVLGHVNSTLDIDDLEKLRDYSVSGCHIDNENLCEKLHLLAISALKKLHSFYSK
;
A
#
# COMPACT_ATOMS: atom_id res chain seq x y z
N MET A 1 4.70 -12.84 -14.68
CA MET A 1 5.53 -11.99 -13.79
C MET A 1 5.48 -12.58 -12.39
N ALA A 2 6.56 -12.52 -11.60
CA ALA A 2 6.61 -13.11 -10.26
C ALA A 2 6.38 -12.04 -9.19
N ILE A 3 5.83 -12.40 -8.03
CA ILE A 3 5.64 -11.46 -6.92
C ILE A 3 6.99 -10.84 -6.48
N ASP A 4 8.09 -11.58 -6.58
CA ASP A 4 9.42 -11.06 -6.26
C ASP A 4 9.94 -9.96 -7.19
N SER A 5 9.30 -9.74 -8.35
CA SER A 5 9.65 -8.62 -9.25
C SER A 5 8.92 -7.32 -8.92
N LEU A 6 8.03 -7.29 -7.93
CA LEU A 6 7.31 -6.07 -7.50
C LEU A 6 8.23 -5.11 -6.73
N LYS A 7 9.14 -4.46 -7.46
CA LYS A 7 10.19 -3.59 -6.91
C LYS A 7 10.05 -2.13 -7.35
N SER A 8 9.03 -1.79 -8.13
CA SER A 8 8.67 -0.44 -8.57
C SER A 8 7.16 -0.31 -8.71
N TRP A 9 6.65 0.92 -8.73
CA TRP A 9 5.21 1.16 -8.93
C TRP A 9 4.73 0.75 -10.33
N GLU A 10 5.58 0.86 -11.34
CA GLU A 10 5.30 0.34 -12.69
C GLU A 10 5.13 -1.18 -12.68
N ALA A 11 6.02 -1.92 -12.00
CA ALA A 11 5.89 -3.37 -11.90
C ALA A 11 4.61 -3.78 -11.15
N VAL A 12 4.18 -3.00 -10.15
CA VAL A 12 2.89 -3.21 -9.47
C VAL A 12 1.71 -2.97 -10.43
N ASP A 13 1.76 -1.93 -11.26
CA ASP A 13 0.70 -1.67 -12.24
C ASP A 13 0.61 -2.75 -13.34
N GLU A 14 1.75 -3.23 -13.83
CA GLU A 14 1.81 -4.34 -14.77
C GLU A 14 1.25 -5.62 -14.15
N TYR A 15 1.66 -5.94 -12.92
CA TYR A 15 1.16 -7.10 -12.18
C TYR A 15 -0.34 -7.01 -11.93
N PHE A 16 -0.84 -5.85 -11.48
CA PHE A 16 -2.25 -5.60 -11.29
C PHE A 16 -3.05 -5.79 -12.59
N SER A 17 -2.51 -5.32 -13.71
CA SER A 17 -3.16 -5.47 -15.02
C SER A 17 -3.29 -6.93 -15.46
N MET A 18 -2.31 -7.78 -15.09
CA MET A 18 -2.32 -9.20 -15.42
C MET A 18 -3.15 -10.04 -14.44
N TYR A 19 -3.02 -9.76 -13.13
CA TYR A 19 -3.44 -10.67 -12.06
C TYR A 19 -4.37 -10.05 -11.03
N GLY A 20 -4.75 -8.76 -11.16
CA GLY A 20 -5.58 -8.07 -10.18
C GLY A 20 -6.90 -8.78 -9.87
N HIS A 21 -7.50 -9.45 -10.86
CA HIS A 21 -8.72 -10.25 -10.67
C HIS A 21 -8.53 -11.43 -9.69
N CYS A 22 -7.31 -11.93 -9.49
CA CYS A 22 -7.00 -12.97 -8.51
C CYS A 22 -6.71 -12.43 -7.11
N ASP A 23 -6.48 -11.13 -6.98
CA ASP A 23 -5.84 -10.51 -5.80
C ASP A 23 -6.70 -9.40 -5.16
N VAL A 24 -7.80 -9.02 -5.82
CA VAL A 24 -8.77 -8.05 -5.29
C VAL A 24 -9.80 -8.71 -4.36
N ASP A 25 -10.31 -9.89 -4.72
CA ASP A 25 -11.31 -10.62 -3.91
C ASP A 25 -10.67 -11.43 -2.78
N TYR A 26 -9.42 -11.85 -2.97
CA TYR A 26 -8.62 -12.57 -1.99
C TYR A 26 -7.23 -11.94 -1.92
N VAL A 27 -7.09 -10.96 -1.04
CA VAL A 27 -5.84 -10.21 -0.89
C VAL A 27 -4.69 -11.15 -0.56
N ASN A 28 -3.71 -11.21 -1.46
CA ASN A 28 -2.52 -12.02 -1.32
C ASN A 28 -1.53 -11.33 -0.37
N GLU A 29 -1.24 -12.00 0.75
CA GLU A 29 -0.30 -11.49 1.76
C GLU A 29 1.09 -11.22 1.20
N GLY A 30 1.56 -12.05 0.26
CA GLY A 30 2.83 -11.85 -0.43
C GLY A 30 2.84 -10.58 -1.28
N THR A 31 1.74 -10.26 -1.97
CA THR A 31 1.61 -8.98 -2.67
C THR A 31 1.55 -7.80 -1.71
N SER A 32 0.79 -7.93 -0.60
CA SER A 32 0.74 -6.91 0.45
C SER A 32 2.13 -6.59 0.99
N GLU A 33 2.94 -7.61 1.23
CA GLU A 33 4.32 -7.44 1.70
C GLU A 33 5.17 -6.66 0.70
N LYS A 34 5.04 -6.91 -0.61
CA LYS A 34 5.79 -6.14 -1.61
C LYS A 34 5.32 -4.69 -1.70
N ILE A 35 4.03 -4.45 -1.61
CA ILE A 35 3.46 -3.09 -1.64
C ILE A 35 3.91 -2.31 -0.41
N ILE A 36 3.87 -2.90 0.80
CA ILE A 36 4.32 -2.19 1.99
C ILE A 36 5.81 -1.86 1.89
N ARG A 37 6.68 -2.72 1.34
CA ARG A 37 8.09 -2.37 1.11
C ARG A 37 8.27 -1.15 0.22
N LEU A 38 7.46 -1.00 -0.84
CA LEU A 38 7.51 0.20 -1.67
C LEU A 38 7.06 1.44 -0.91
N LEU A 39 6.03 1.31 -0.08
CA LEU A 39 5.57 2.40 0.78
C LEU A 39 6.65 2.78 1.80
N VAL A 40 7.17 1.84 2.60
CA VAL A 40 8.06 2.17 3.71
C VAL A 40 9.52 2.36 3.30
N ASP A 41 10.07 1.50 2.45
CA ASP A 41 11.51 1.55 2.12
C ASP A 41 11.79 2.52 0.96
N LYS A 42 10.77 2.81 0.15
CA LYS A 42 10.86 3.69 -1.02
C LYS A 42 9.85 4.84 -0.95
N TRP A 43 9.51 5.31 0.24
CA TRP A 43 8.58 6.43 0.43
C TRP A 43 8.89 7.65 -0.44
N GLY A 44 10.18 7.96 -0.66
CA GLY A 44 10.60 9.05 -1.56
C GLY A 44 10.16 8.92 -3.02
N GLN A 45 9.71 7.74 -3.45
CA GLN A 45 9.17 7.45 -4.79
C GLN A 45 7.63 7.51 -4.82
N LEU A 46 6.95 7.93 -3.75
CA LEU A 46 5.49 7.99 -3.70
C LEU A 46 4.88 8.88 -4.80
N ASN A 47 5.63 9.86 -5.31
CA ASN A 47 5.17 10.68 -6.44
C ASN A 47 4.94 9.85 -7.72
N GLU A 48 5.67 8.76 -7.93
CA GLU A 48 5.47 7.86 -9.07
C GLU A 48 4.10 7.17 -8.96
N LEU A 49 3.74 6.68 -7.76
CA LEU A 49 2.40 6.16 -7.49
C LEU A 49 1.34 7.24 -7.70
N SER A 50 1.57 8.46 -7.21
CA SER A 50 0.65 9.59 -7.40
C SER A 50 0.36 9.86 -8.88
N VAL A 51 1.39 9.84 -9.73
CA VAL A 51 1.23 9.98 -11.19
C VAL A 51 0.44 8.82 -11.79
N LEU A 52 0.68 7.58 -11.35
CA LEU A 52 -0.07 6.41 -11.82
C LEU A 52 -1.54 6.49 -11.41
N VAL A 53 -1.85 6.88 -10.17
CA VAL A 53 -3.22 7.06 -9.68
C VAL A 53 -3.99 8.08 -10.53
N LYS A 54 -3.34 9.19 -10.91
CA LYS A 54 -3.95 10.20 -11.81
C LYS A 54 -4.29 9.63 -13.20
N ARG A 55 -3.52 8.65 -13.69
CA ARG A 55 -3.72 8.02 -15.00
C ARG A 55 -4.69 6.84 -14.96
N LYS A 56 -4.67 6.06 -13.88
CA LYS A 56 -5.41 4.81 -13.72
C LYS A 56 -5.94 4.73 -12.28
N ALA A 57 -7.08 5.35 -12.01
CA ALA A 57 -7.66 5.43 -10.67
C ALA A 57 -7.87 4.05 -10.00
N THR A 58 -8.02 2.96 -10.77
CA THR A 58 -8.16 1.61 -10.21
C THR A 58 -6.90 1.09 -9.50
N ILE A 59 -5.70 1.60 -9.84
CA ILE A 59 -4.47 1.22 -9.13
C ILE A 59 -4.48 1.71 -7.69
N GLU A 60 -5.16 2.83 -7.42
CA GLU A 60 -5.28 3.36 -6.07
C GLU A 60 -6.01 2.37 -5.18
N GLY A 61 -7.19 1.92 -5.61
CA GLY A 61 -7.98 0.94 -4.86
C GLY A 61 -7.21 -0.36 -4.62
N TYR A 62 -6.45 -0.81 -5.61
CA TYR A 62 -5.60 -2.00 -5.47
C TYR A 62 -4.53 -1.81 -4.40
N VAL A 63 -3.71 -0.76 -4.49
CA VAL A 63 -2.65 -0.49 -3.51
C VAL A 63 -3.21 -0.29 -2.11
N LEU A 64 -4.29 0.49 -1.97
CA LEU A 64 -4.93 0.74 -0.70
C LEU A 64 -5.54 -0.53 -0.08
N GLY A 65 -6.10 -1.44 -0.88
CA GLY A 65 -6.62 -2.73 -0.41
C GLY A 65 -5.57 -3.65 0.21
N HIS A 66 -4.31 -3.49 -0.20
CA HIS A 66 -3.17 -4.23 0.34
C HIS A 66 -2.62 -3.65 1.65
N VAL A 67 -3.04 -2.43 2.06
CA VAL A 67 -2.72 -1.88 3.39
C VAL A 67 -3.74 -2.38 4.40
N ASN A 68 -3.43 -3.50 5.05
CA ASN A 68 -4.36 -4.15 5.96
C ASN A 68 -3.64 -4.86 7.12
N SER A 69 -4.42 -5.58 7.95
CA SER A 69 -3.94 -6.21 9.19
C SER A 69 -3.14 -7.51 8.99
N THR A 70 -2.78 -7.90 7.78
CA THR A 70 -1.83 -9.01 7.56
C THR A 70 -0.37 -8.53 7.50
N LEU A 71 -0.16 -7.22 7.42
CA LEU A 71 1.16 -6.59 7.42
C LEU A 71 1.77 -6.55 8.82
N ASP A 72 3.10 -6.46 8.87
CA ASP A 72 3.85 -6.26 10.10
C ASP A 72 3.48 -4.93 10.78
N ILE A 73 3.47 -4.94 12.12
CA ILE A 73 3.08 -3.79 12.94
C ILE A 73 4.03 -2.61 12.69
N ASP A 74 5.34 -2.85 12.66
CA ASP A 74 6.34 -1.79 12.54
C ASP A 74 6.21 -1.05 11.21
N ASP A 75 5.83 -1.75 10.14
CA ASP A 75 5.65 -1.12 8.83
C ASP A 75 4.34 -0.34 8.72
N LEU A 76 3.27 -0.82 9.37
CA LEU A 76 2.04 -0.06 9.50
C LEU A 76 2.27 1.23 10.32
N GLU A 77 3.09 1.18 11.37
CA GLU A 77 3.46 2.37 12.14
C GLU A 77 4.30 3.36 11.32
N LYS A 78 5.29 2.88 10.58
CA LYS A 78 6.06 3.72 9.66
C LYS A 78 5.17 4.38 8.61
N LEU A 79 4.28 3.61 7.99
CA LEU A 79 3.35 4.13 6.99
C LEU A 79 2.44 5.22 7.59
N ARG A 80 1.88 4.97 8.79
CA ARG A 80 1.08 5.96 9.53
C ARG A 80 1.86 7.28 9.69
N ASP A 81 3.11 7.21 10.10
CA ASP A 81 3.93 8.38 10.45
C ASP A 81 4.42 9.13 9.21
N TYR A 82 4.82 8.40 8.17
CA TYR A 82 5.23 8.96 6.88
C TYR A 82 4.08 9.67 6.17
N SER A 83 2.87 9.13 6.23
CA SER A 83 1.70 9.76 5.61
C SER A 83 1.32 11.12 6.21
N VAL A 84 1.72 11.42 7.45
CA VAL A 84 1.44 12.72 8.11
C VAL A 84 2.59 13.70 7.91
N SER A 85 3.82 13.26 8.18
CA SER A 85 4.98 14.15 8.29
C SER A 85 5.88 14.15 7.04
N GLY A 86 5.74 13.12 6.19
CA GLY A 86 6.58 12.87 5.03
C GLY A 86 5.86 13.01 3.69
N CYS A 87 4.58 13.42 3.67
CA CYS A 87 3.83 13.55 2.43
C CYS A 87 4.25 14.79 1.64
N HIS A 88 5.08 14.59 0.61
CA HIS A 88 5.58 15.64 -0.27
C HIS A 88 5.16 15.37 -1.73
N ILE A 89 3.88 15.14 -1.95
CA ILE A 89 3.29 14.88 -3.28
C ILE A 89 2.05 15.74 -3.51
N ASP A 90 1.73 16.05 -4.76
CA ASP A 90 0.56 16.86 -5.10
C ASP A 90 -0.78 16.21 -4.70
N ASN A 91 -0.80 14.89 -4.53
CA ASN A 91 -2.02 14.14 -4.20
C ASN A 91 -2.09 13.87 -2.69
N GLU A 92 -2.36 14.92 -1.91
CA GLU A 92 -2.45 14.83 -0.43
C GLU A 92 -3.52 13.82 0.03
N ASN A 93 -4.60 13.67 -0.74
CA ASN A 93 -5.66 12.70 -0.48
C ASN A 93 -5.15 11.24 -0.49
N LEU A 94 -4.13 10.92 -1.30
CA LEU A 94 -3.50 9.60 -1.27
C LEU A 94 -2.82 9.35 0.08
N CYS A 95 -2.10 10.34 0.60
CA CYS A 95 -1.44 10.24 1.90
C CYS A 95 -2.45 10.09 3.04
N GLU A 96 -3.53 10.87 3.03
CA GLU A 96 -4.61 10.76 4.02
C GLU A 96 -5.21 9.35 4.04
N LYS A 97 -5.53 8.78 2.87
CA LYS A 97 -6.06 7.42 2.79
C LYS A 97 -5.08 6.38 3.33
N LEU A 98 -3.80 6.48 2.97
CA LEU A 98 -2.75 5.61 3.48
C LEU A 98 -2.65 5.69 5.02
N HIS A 99 -2.71 6.91 5.58
CA HIS A 99 -2.69 7.13 7.02
C HIS A 99 -3.87 6.45 7.72
N LEU A 100 -5.09 6.68 7.22
CA LEU A 100 -6.31 6.13 7.81
C LEU A 100 -6.34 4.60 7.74
N LEU A 101 -5.87 4.01 6.64
CA LEU A 101 -5.79 2.56 6.49
C LEU A 101 -4.75 1.95 7.44
N ALA A 102 -3.59 2.58 7.59
CA ALA A 102 -2.58 2.14 8.55
C ALA A 102 -3.12 2.13 9.99
N ILE A 103 -3.82 3.19 10.40
CA ILE A 103 -4.49 3.25 11.73
C ILE A 103 -5.53 2.14 11.87
N SER A 104 -6.36 1.94 10.84
CA SER A 104 -7.41 0.91 10.86
C SER A 104 -6.82 -0.50 11.01
N ALA A 105 -5.75 -0.79 10.27
CA ALA A 105 -5.02 -2.06 10.35
C ALA A 105 -4.40 -2.29 11.74
N LEU A 106 -3.72 -1.28 12.30
CA LEU A 106 -3.14 -1.34 13.64
C LEU A 106 -4.20 -1.58 14.72
N LYS A 107 -5.33 -0.86 14.65
CA LYS A 107 -6.45 -1.06 15.58
C LYS A 107 -7.00 -2.49 15.52
N LYS A 108 -7.09 -3.05 14.31
CA LYS A 108 -7.56 -4.42 14.09
C LYS A 108 -6.58 -5.44 14.68
N LEU A 109 -5.27 -5.25 14.47
CA LEU A 109 -4.22 -6.06 15.10
C LEU A 109 -4.28 -6.01 16.63
N HIS A 110 -4.39 -4.83 17.23
CA HIS A 110 -4.54 -4.70 18.69
C HIS A 110 -5.76 -5.46 19.22
N SER A 111 -6.89 -5.40 18.52
CA SER A 111 -8.11 -6.14 18.88
C SER A 111 -7.93 -7.66 18.83
N PHE A 112 -7.09 -8.16 17.90
CA PHE A 112 -6.77 -9.58 17.81
C PHE A 112 -5.84 -10.06 18.92
N TYR A 113 -4.81 -9.28 19.27
CA TYR A 113 -3.83 -9.67 20.28
C TYR A 113 -4.23 -9.36 21.73
N SER A 114 -5.33 -8.61 21.94
CA SER A 114 -5.86 -8.30 23.27
C SER A 114 -6.89 -9.33 23.78
N LYS A 115 -7.10 -10.44 23.05
CA LYS A 115 -7.93 -11.58 23.47
C LYS A 115 -7.07 -12.74 23.91
#